data_AF-A0A7S1GFQ9-F1
#
_entry.id   AF-A0A7S1GFQ9-F1
#
_cell.length_a   1.000
_cell.length_b   1.000
_cell.length_c   1.000
_cell.angle_alpha   90.00
_cell.angle_beta   90.00
_cell.angle_gamma   90.00
#
_symmetry.space_group_name_H-M   'P 1'
#
loop_
_entity.id
_entity.type
_entity.pdbx_description
1 polymer ?
#
loop_
_entity_poly.entity_id
_entity_poly.type
_entity_poly.pdbx_seq_one_letter_code
_entity_poly.pdbx_strand_id
1 'polypeptide(L)'
;MYESCGHDRCRRLSDTMPELILGKEASEREDAGRELAIWLWEVHNSVNVRLMRESAEAEQRKVTHEETLAAVFPPRELCHACWQDDIMTTYDKDEVFAFLKRTYWPRLELSNRQFQSVVRGRMTRVHQIQTKLDTWWYIIGPVGLVLSAIIRLFLNKSAEKQRKSV
;
A
#
# COMPACT_ATOMS: atom_id res chain seq x y z
N MET A 1 5.81 -28.07 1.18
CA MET A 1 6.24 -26.76 0.62
C MET A 1 6.39 -25.67 1.69
N TYR A 2 5.76 -25.78 2.87
CA TYR A 2 5.94 -24.85 4.01
C TYR A 2 6.94 -25.34 5.09
N GLU A 3 7.68 -26.42 4.79
CA GLU A 3 8.67 -27.02 5.71
C GLU A 3 10.08 -26.46 5.51
N SER A 4 10.25 -25.43 4.68
CA SER A 4 11.53 -24.76 4.56
C SER A 4 11.78 -23.90 5.80
N CYS A 5 12.94 -24.10 6.43
CA CYS A 5 13.44 -23.25 7.53
C CYS A 5 13.93 -21.86 7.04
N GLY A 6 13.19 -21.23 6.12
CA GLY A 6 13.52 -19.91 5.57
C GLY A 6 13.57 -18.85 6.67
N HIS A 7 14.53 -17.93 6.56
CA HIS A 7 14.76 -16.86 7.56
C HIS A 7 14.95 -17.38 8.99
N ASP A 8 15.56 -18.57 9.13
CA ASP A 8 15.84 -19.22 10.42
C ASP A 8 14.59 -19.51 11.26
N ARG A 9 13.44 -19.69 10.59
CA ARG A 9 12.15 -19.97 11.25
C ARG A 9 12.25 -21.08 12.29
N CYS A 10 12.90 -22.20 11.96
CA CYS A 10 12.92 -23.40 12.82
C CYS A 10 13.65 -23.18 14.14
N ARG A 11 14.57 -22.21 14.23
CA ARG A 11 15.25 -21.84 15.47
C ARG A 11 14.50 -20.73 16.21
N ARG A 12 13.98 -19.74 15.47
CA ARG A 12 13.39 -18.51 16.04
C ARG A 12 11.93 -18.65 16.42
N LEU A 13 11.19 -19.42 15.64
CA LEU A 13 9.75 -19.65 15.77
C LEU A 13 9.52 -21.16 15.83
N SER A 14 9.93 -21.77 16.95
CA SER A 14 9.69 -23.20 17.21
C SER A 14 8.20 -23.51 17.26
N ASP A 15 7.84 -24.78 17.10
CA ASP A 15 6.44 -25.25 17.10
C ASP A 15 5.71 -24.97 18.44
N THR A 16 6.44 -24.58 19.48
CA THR A 16 5.94 -24.15 20.79
C THR A 16 5.53 -22.66 20.84
N MET A 17 5.74 -21.90 19.77
CA MET A 17 5.34 -20.48 19.69
C MET A 17 3.87 -20.19 20.04
N PRO A 18 2.88 -21.03 19.64
CA PRO A 18 1.50 -20.84 20.07
C PRO A 18 1.34 -20.95 21.60
N GLU A 19 2.11 -21.83 22.24
CA GLU A 19 2.12 -21.99 23.70
C GLU A 19 2.88 -20.85 24.39
N LEU A 20 3.94 -20.31 23.78
CA LEU A 20 4.68 -19.14 24.27
C LEU A 20 3.86 -17.85 24.17
N ILE A 21 3.15 -17.65 23.05
CA ILE A 21 2.26 -16.49 22.87
C ILE A 21 1.06 -16.57 23.82
N LEU A 22 0.61 -17.78 24.18
CA LEU A 22 -0.45 -18.01 25.16
C LEU A 22 0.07 -18.26 26.59
N GLY A 23 1.39 -18.21 26.77
CA GLY A 23 2.09 -18.52 28.01
C GLY A 23 1.79 -17.53 29.13
N LYS A 24 2.12 -17.88 30.38
CA LYS A 24 1.74 -17.10 31.56
C LYS A 24 2.63 -15.87 31.79
N GLU A 25 3.87 -15.89 31.32
CA GLU A 25 4.83 -14.81 31.51
C GLU A 25 4.71 -13.75 30.41
N ALA A 26 4.51 -12.50 30.82
CA ALA A 26 4.26 -11.40 29.88
C ALA A 26 5.48 -11.06 29.00
N SER A 27 6.70 -11.19 29.55
CA SER A 27 7.94 -10.92 28.82
C SER A 27 8.20 -11.92 27.70
N GLU A 28 8.00 -13.22 27.98
CA GLU A 28 8.19 -14.28 26.98
C GLU A 28 7.21 -14.13 25.81
N ARG A 29 5.98 -13.70 26.10
CA ARG A 29 4.97 -13.39 25.08
C ARG A 29 5.37 -12.21 24.21
N GLU A 30 5.92 -11.15 24.81
CA GLU A 30 6.38 -9.98 24.08
C GLU A 30 7.56 -10.34 23.15
N ASP A 31 8.52 -11.12 23.64
CA ASP A 31 9.67 -11.56 22.85
C ASP A 31 9.25 -12.47 21.68
N ALA A 32 8.35 -13.42 21.92
CA ALA A 32 7.78 -14.26 20.87
C ALA A 32 7.03 -13.41 19.82
N GLY A 33 6.19 -12.48 20.26
CA GLY A 33 5.47 -11.57 19.35
C GLY A 33 6.41 -10.70 18.51
N ARG A 34 7.51 -10.23 19.12
CA ARG A 34 8.56 -9.46 18.44
C ARG A 34 9.27 -10.29 17.38
N GLU A 35 9.72 -11.49 17.71
CA GLU A 35 10.41 -12.36 16.76
C GLU A 35 9.51 -12.77 15.60
N LEU A 36 8.22 -13.03 15.86
CA LEU A 36 7.24 -13.31 14.81
C LEU A 36 7.07 -12.12 13.85
N ALA A 37 6.94 -10.91 14.39
CA ALA A 37 6.77 -9.70 13.59
C ALA A 37 7.99 -9.43 12.70
N ILE A 38 9.20 -9.57 13.25
CA ILE A 38 10.44 -9.40 12.49
C ILE A 38 10.57 -10.47 11.41
N TRP A 39 10.33 -11.75 11.74
CA TRP A 39 10.39 -12.84 10.77
C TRP A 39 9.44 -12.62 9.60
N LEU A 40 8.20 -12.21 9.87
CA LEU A 40 7.22 -11.94 8.81
C LEU A 40 7.68 -10.80 7.90
N TRP A 41 8.28 -9.76 8.48
CA TRP A 41 8.85 -8.65 7.73
C TRP A 41 10.04 -9.08 6.85
N GLU A 42 10.93 -9.96 7.32
CA GLU A 42 12.01 -10.50 6.50
C GLU A 42 11.50 -11.34 5.34
N VAL A 43 10.50 -12.19 5.59
CA VAL A 43 9.84 -12.97 4.54
C VAL A 43 9.18 -12.05 3.52
N HIS A 44 8.49 -11.00 3.97
CA HIS A 44 7.88 -10.01 3.08
C HIS A 44 8.92 -9.37 2.15
N ASN A 45 10.05 -8.90 2.70
CA ASN A 45 11.12 -8.30 1.91
C ASN A 45 11.77 -9.29 0.93
N SER A 46 11.97 -10.54 1.37
CA SER A 46 12.48 -11.62 0.51
C SER A 46 11.56 -11.88 -0.68
N VAL A 47 10.24 -11.91 -0.45
CA VAL A 47 9.25 -12.05 -1.53
C VAL A 47 9.26 -10.83 -2.45
N ASN A 48 9.34 -9.61 -1.93
CA ASN A 48 9.39 -8.40 -2.77
C ASN A 48 10.60 -8.40 -3.70
N VAL A 49 11.79 -8.72 -3.16
CA VAL A 49 13.02 -8.81 -3.96
C VAL A 49 12.91 -9.92 -5.01
N ARG A 50 12.34 -11.07 -4.65
CA ARG A 50 12.11 -12.16 -5.62
C ARG A 50 11.16 -11.74 -6.74
N LEU A 51 10.00 -11.18 -6.40
CA LEU A 51 9.00 -10.75 -7.40
C LEU A 51 9.55 -9.68 -8.33
N MET A 52 10.32 -8.72 -7.80
CA MET A 52 10.99 -7.72 -8.62
C MET A 52 12.00 -8.36 -9.60
N ARG A 53 12.78 -9.35 -9.16
CA ARG A 53 13.70 -10.10 -10.03
C ARG A 53 12.95 -10.89 -11.11
N GLU A 54 11.92 -11.64 -10.73
CA GLU A 54 11.09 -12.42 -11.67
C GLU A 54 10.45 -11.51 -12.73
N SER A 55 9.99 -10.31 -12.34
CA SER A 55 9.47 -9.32 -13.29
C SER A 55 10.54 -8.82 -14.27
N ALA A 56 11.75 -8.52 -13.79
CA ALA A 56 12.86 -8.10 -14.65
C ALA A 56 13.32 -9.22 -15.61
N GLU A 57 13.34 -10.47 -15.13
CA GLU A 57 13.66 -11.64 -15.94
C GLU A 57 12.62 -11.87 -17.05
N ALA A 58 11.33 -11.72 -16.73
CA ALA A 58 10.25 -11.81 -17.72
C ALA A 58 10.38 -10.75 -18.83
N GLU A 59 10.91 -9.58 -18.48
CA GLU A 59 11.21 -8.48 -19.41
C GLU A 59 12.60 -8.58 -20.07
N GLN A 60 13.35 -9.66 -19.80
CA GLN A 60 14.73 -9.87 -20.29
C GLN A 60 15.70 -8.72 -19.95
N ARG A 61 15.47 -8.03 -18.83
CA ARG A 61 16.30 -6.93 -18.36
C ARG A 61 17.05 -7.30 -17.08
N LYS A 62 18.10 -6.53 -16.80
CA LYS A 62 18.81 -6.61 -15.52
C LYS A 62 18.14 -5.70 -14.51
N VAL A 63 18.11 -6.16 -13.26
CA VAL A 63 17.71 -5.36 -12.10
C VAL A 63 18.78 -4.32 -11.81
N THR A 64 18.35 -3.08 -11.62
CA THR A 64 19.23 -1.99 -11.17
C THR A 64 19.38 -2.00 -9.64
N HIS A 65 20.43 -1.33 -9.15
CA HIS A 65 20.64 -1.18 -7.71
C HIS A 65 19.48 -0.42 -7.05
N GLU A 66 19.00 0.64 -7.69
CA GLU A 66 17.89 1.46 -7.22
C GLU A 66 16.59 0.65 -7.08
N GLU A 67 16.27 -0.21 -8.04
CA GLU A 67 15.12 -1.11 -7.95
C GLU A 67 15.24 -2.13 -6.82
N THR A 68 16.47 -2.56 -6.51
CA THR A 68 16.71 -3.47 -5.38
C THR A 68 16.42 -2.77 -4.06
N LEU A 69 16.86 -1.51 -3.90
CA LEU A 69 16.56 -0.72 -2.71
C LEU A 69 15.07 -0.41 -2.60
N ALA A 70 14.41 -0.07 -3.72
CA ALA A 70 12.98 0.22 -3.77
C ALA A 70 12.09 -1.01 -3.48
N ALA A 71 12.59 -2.22 -3.72
CA ALA A 71 11.87 -3.46 -3.40
C ALA A 71 11.87 -3.78 -1.89
N VAL A 72 12.76 -3.16 -1.11
CA VAL A 72 12.90 -3.43 0.32
C VAL A 72 12.12 -2.41 1.15
N PHE A 73 11.36 -2.92 2.12
CA PHE A 73 10.58 -2.11 3.04
C PHE A 73 11.20 -2.13 4.45
N PRO A 74 11.21 -1.02 5.21
CA PRO A 74 10.93 0.34 4.76
C PRO A 74 12.10 0.92 3.95
N PRO A 75 11.85 1.85 3.02
CA PRO A 75 12.91 2.62 2.40
C PRO A 75 13.63 3.47 3.47
N ARG A 76 14.91 3.80 3.22
CA ARG A 76 15.78 4.50 4.17
C ARG A 76 15.18 5.83 4.63
N GLU A 77 14.51 6.55 3.73
CA GLU A 77 13.88 7.84 4.01
C GLU A 77 12.74 7.73 5.02
N LEU A 78 12.08 6.56 5.10
CA LEU A 78 11.04 6.30 6.10
C LEU A 78 11.61 5.84 7.44
N CYS A 79 12.76 5.15 7.43
CA CYS A 79 13.41 4.72 8.66
C CYS A 79 14.93 4.63 8.50
N HIS A 80 15.62 5.74 8.72
CA HIS A 80 17.09 5.75 8.69
C HIS A 80 17.72 4.85 9.75
N ALA A 81 17.13 4.82 10.96
CA ALA A 81 17.64 4.02 12.07
C ALA A 81 17.46 2.51 11.89
N CYS A 82 16.56 2.09 10.99
CA CYS A 82 16.32 0.66 10.72
C CYS A 82 17.51 -0.01 10.01
N TRP A 83 18.33 0.75 9.28
CA TRP A 83 19.38 0.22 8.41
C TRP A 83 20.76 0.61 8.91
N GLN A 84 21.69 -0.35 8.95
CA GLN A 84 23.05 -0.13 9.47
C GLN A 84 24.07 0.21 8.38
N ASP A 85 23.78 -0.12 7.12
CA ASP A 85 24.60 0.19 5.95
C ASP A 85 23.78 0.92 4.89
N ASP A 86 24.42 1.64 3.96
CA ASP A 86 23.72 2.41 2.92
C ASP A 86 23.00 1.57 1.88
N ILE A 87 23.44 0.33 1.70
CA ILE A 87 22.92 -0.61 0.70
C ILE A 87 21.74 -1.45 1.21
N MET A 88 21.25 -1.16 2.43
CA MET A 88 20.12 -1.81 3.09
C MET A 88 20.25 -3.34 3.20
N THR A 89 21.46 -3.84 3.46
CA THR A 89 21.71 -5.29 3.63
C THR A 89 21.67 -5.74 5.08
N THR A 90 22.01 -4.86 6.01
CA THR A 90 22.00 -5.10 7.45
C THR A 90 21.06 -4.13 8.16
N TYR A 91 20.35 -4.62 9.17
CA TYR A 91 19.28 -3.89 9.83
C TYR A 91 19.34 -4.04 11.35
N ASP A 92 18.85 -3.03 12.05
CA ASP A 92 18.70 -3.05 13.50
C ASP A 92 17.33 -3.64 13.87
N LYS A 93 17.33 -4.75 14.60
CA LYS A 93 16.12 -5.47 14.97
C LYS A 93 15.18 -4.67 15.88
N ASP A 94 15.72 -3.82 16.75
CA ASP A 94 14.91 -3.04 17.69
C ASP A 94 14.25 -1.87 16.98
N GLU A 95 14.98 -1.17 16.12
CA GLU A 95 14.45 -0.07 15.32
C GLU A 95 13.42 -0.54 14.30
N VAL A 96 13.67 -1.67 13.62
CA VAL A 96 12.70 -2.30 12.72
C VAL A 96 11.43 -2.66 13.48
N PHE A 97 11.54 -3.33 14.64
CA PHE A 97 10.34 -3.69 15.40
C PHE A 97 9.58 -2.46 15.90
N ALA A 98 10.29 -1.43 16.36
CA ALA A 98 9.67 -0.17 16.77
C ALA A 98 8.95 0.53 15.60
N PHE A 99 9.55 0.51 14.41
CA PHE A 99 8.93 1.00 13.18
C PHE A 99 7.67 0.19 12.83
N LEU A 100 7.75 -1.14 12.81
CA LEU A 100 6.61 -2.02 12.52
C LEU A 100 5.47 -1.80 13.52
N LYS A 101 5.76 -1.67 14.81
CA LYS A 101 4.76 -1.32 15.83
C LYS A 101 4.07 -0.01 15.51
N ARG A 102 4.81 1.06 15.19
CA ARG A 102 4.21 2.36 14.84
C ARG A 102 3.37 2.30 13.55
N THR A 103 3.81 1.52 12.57
CA THR A 103 3.18 1.43 11.25
C THR A 103 1.90 0.60 11.26
N TYR A 104 1.91 -0.57 11.89
CA TYR A 104 0.80 -1.53 11.85
C TYR A 104 -0.05 -1.54 13.11
N TRP A 105 0.52 -1.13 14.25
CA TRP A 105 -0.19 -0.89 15.50
C TRP A 105 0.06 0.54 15.98
N PRO A 106 -0.22 1.57 15.14
CA PRO A 106 -0.29 2.92 15.68
C PRO A 106 -1.28 2.82 16.83
N ARG A 107 -0.88 3.28 18.03
CA ARG A 107 -1.74 3.22 19.21
C ARG A 107 -3.14 3.63 18.76
N LEU A 108 -4.17 2.94 19.26
CA LEU A 108 -5.57 3.40 19.20
C LEU A 108 -5.75 4.73 19.97
N GLU A 109 -4.81 5.67 19.82
CA GLU A 109 -4.91 7.09 20.11
C GLU A 109 -5.61 7.84 18.97
N LEU A 110 -6.12 7.15 17.94
CA LEU A 110 -7.36 7.60 17.32
C LEU A 110 -8.42 7.52 18.41
N SER A 111 -8.69 8.69 19.01
CA SER A 111 -9.57 8.92 20.13
C SER A 111 -10.64 7.84 20.28
N ASN A 112 -10.73 7.28 21.47
CA ASN A 112 -11.76 6.36 21.93
C ASN A 112 -13.19 6.77 21.50
N ARG A 113 -13.44 8.03 21.11
CA ARG A 113 -14.72 8.51 20.58
C ARG A 113 -15.07 7.99 19.18
N GLN A 114 -14.12 7.94 18.25
CA GLN A 114 -14.41 7.51 16.87
C GLN A 114 -14.69 6.00 16.83
N PHE A 115 -13.87 5.20 17.51
CA PHE A 115 -14.04 3.75 17.56
C PHE A 115 -15.28 3.34 18.39
N GLN A 116 -15.59 4.03 19.51
CA GLN A 116 -16.83 3.77 20.25
C GLN A 116 -18.10 4.07 19.44
N SER A 117 -18.07 5.05 18.54
CA SER A 117 -19.23 5.37 17.69
C SER A 117 -19.55 4.26 16.68
N VAL A 118 -18.51 3.57 16.19
CA VAL A 118 -18.62 2.40 15.30
C VAL A 118 -19.08 1.17 16.07
N VAL A 119 -18.51 0.90 17.26
CA VAL A 119 -18.88 -0.26 18.10
C VAL A 119 -20.28 -0.14 18.70
N ARG A 120 -20.80 1.08 18.97
CA ARG A 120 -22.18 1.30 19.43
C ARG A 120 -23.25 1.11 18.34
N GLY A 121 -22.89 0.67 17.14
CA GLY A 121 -23.86 0.42 16.07
C GLY A 121 -24.60 1.68 15.62
N ARG A 122 -24.05 2.88 15.86
CA ARG A 122 -24.57 4.09 15.22
C ARG A 122 -23.87 4.23 13.88
N MET A 123 -24.31 3.40 12.94
CA MET A 123 -23.98 3.51 11.53
C MET A 123 -24.52 4.86 11.03
N THR A 124 -23.74 5.94 11.18
CA THR A 124 -23.98 7.16 10.41
C THR A 124 -23.66 6.79 8.98
N ARG A 125 -24.72 6.38 8.29
CA ARG A 125 -24.90 6.34 6.84
C ARG A 125 -23.77 7.12 6.17
N VAL A 126 -22.87 6.41 5.47
CA VAL A 126 -21.90 7.01 4.58
C VAL A 126 -22.69 7.78 3.52
N HIS A 127 -22.95 9.04 3.82
CA HIS A 127 -23.56 9.98 2.91
C HIS A 127 -22.53 11.08 2.70
N GLN A 128 -21.63 10.85 1.74
CA GLN A 128 -21.08 11.87 0.84
C GLN A 128 -19.92 11.31 0.01
N ILE A 129 -20.22 10.38 -0.91
CA ILE A 129 -19.48 10.26 -2.19
C ILE A 129 -20.48 10.31 -3.37
N GLN A 130 -21.70 10.83 -3.16
CA GLN A 130 -22.69 11.01 -4.24
C GLN A 130 -22.89 12.47 -4.65
N THR A 131 -22.38 13.46 -3.93
CA THR A 131 -22.66 14.89 -4.22
C THR A 131 -21.69 15.54 -5.21
N LYS A 132 -20.55 14.89 -5.54
CA LYS A 132 -19.58 15.45 -6.49
C LYS A 132 -19.86 15.13 -7.97
N LEU A 133 -20.79 14.21 -8.26
CA LEU A 133 -21.20 13.95 -9.64
C LEU A 133 -22.39 14.84 -10.07
N ASP A 134 -23.32 15.18 -9.17
CA ASP A 134 -24.50 15.99 -9.56
C ASP A 134 -24.21 17.48 -9.83
N THR A 135 -23.03 17.98 -9.47
CA THR A 135 -22.63 19.39 -9.73
C THR A 135 -21.87 19.58 -11.03
N TRP A 136 -21.36 18.50 -11.65
CA TRP A 136 -20.62 18.60 -12.91
C TRP A 136 -21.54 18.82 -14.13
N TRP A 137 -22.84 18.54 -14.00
CA TRP A 137 -23.79 18.68 -15.11
C TRP A 137 -24.03 20.16 -15.42
N TYR A 138 -23.88 21.03 -14.42
CA TYR A 138 -23.96 22.48 -14.57
C TYR A 138 -22.75 23.09 -15.27
N ILE A 139 -21.59 22.42 -15.27
CA ILE A 139 -20.36 22.90 -15.93
C ILE A 139 -20.22 22.31 -17.34
N ILE A 140 -20.53 21.03 -17.53
CA ILE A 140 -20.39 20.35 -18.83
C ILE A 140 -21.60 20.64 -19.74
N GLY A 141 -22.80 20.83 -19.18
CA GLY A 141 -24.03 21.10 -19.94
C GLY A 141 -23.94 22.32 -20.87
N PRO A 142 -23.52 23.52 -20.40
CA PRO A 142 -23.45 24.70 -21.25
C PRO A 142 -22.36 24.60 -22.32
N VAL A 143 -21.19 24.06 -21.96
CA VAL A 143 -20.05 23.95 -22.90
C VAL A 143 -20.33 22.90 -23.99
N GLY A 144 -20.97 21.78 -23.65
CA GLY A 144 -21.35 20.74 -24.60
C GLY A 144 -22.41 21.21 -25.62
N LEU A 145 -23.39 22.01 -25.19
CA LEU A 145 -24.40 22.56 -26.08
C LEU A 145 -23.83 23.62 -27.04
N VAL A 146 -22.91 24.46 -26.56
CA VAL A 146 -22.22 25.44 -27.40
C VAL A 146 -21.32 24.74 -28.43
N LEU A 147 -20.56 23.70 -28.04
CA LEU A 147 -19.75 22.94 -29.00
C LEU A 147 -20.61 22.23 -30.07
N SER A 148 -21.73 21.63 -29.68
CA SER A 148 -22.66 20.98 -30.63
C SER A 148 -23.24 21.98 -31.63
N ALA A 149 -23.62 23.17 -31.17
CA ALA A 149 -24.13 24.24 -32.04
C ALA A 149 -23.04 24.76 -33.01
N ILE A 150 -21.82 24.97 -32.53
CA ILE A 150 -20.68 25.40 -33.36
C ILE A 150 -20.38 24.34 -34.42
N ILE A 151 -20.30 23.06 -34.04
CA ILE A 151 -20.05 21.96 -34.98
C ILE A 151 -21.15 21.90 -36.05
N ARG A 152 -22.43 22.03 -35.66
CA ARG A 152 -23.56 22.06 -36.62
C ARG A 152 -23.50 23.25 -37.58
N LEU A 153 -23.09 24.43 -37.12
CA LEU A 153 -22.90 25.61 -37.98
C LEU A 153 -21.76 25.42 -38.97
N PHE A 154 -20.64 24.83 -38.54
CA PHE A 154 -19.51 24.52 -39.43
C PHE A 154 -19.86 23.46 -40.47
N LEU A 155 -20.57 22.40 -40.08
CA LEU A 155 -21.01 21.35 -41.01
C LEU A 155 -22.01 21.90 -42.03
N ASN A 156 -22.95 22.75 -41.62
CA ASN A 156 -23.94 23.33 -42.53
C ASN A 156 -23.29 24.31 -43.54
N LYS A 157 -22.33 25.13 -43.09
CA LYS A 157 -21.56 26.03 -43.97
C LYS A 157 -20.68 25.27 -44.96
N SER A 158 -20.13 24.12 -44.55
CA SER A 158 -19.36 23.22 -45.43
C SER A 158 -20.24 22.61 -46.51
N ALA A 159 -21.44 22.15 -46.15
CA ALA A 159 -22.41 21.58 -47.10
C ALA A 159 -22.92 22.61 -48.12
N GLU A 160 -23.12 23.87 -47.72
CA GLU A 160 -23.54 24.94 -48.63
C GLU A 160 -22.42 25.34 -49.62
N LYS A 161 -21.15 25.30 -49.18
CA LYS A 161 -19.99 25.57 -50.05
C LYS A 161 -19.82 24.52 -51.15
N GLN A 162 -20.07 23.24 -50.85
CA GLN A 162 -20.02 22.15 -51.83
C GLN A 162 -21.15 22.22 -52.86
N ARG A 163 -22.33 22.77 -52.49
CA ARG A 163 -23.48 22.89 -53.40
C ARG A 163 -23.37 24.06 -54.39
N LYS A 164 -22.51 25.05 -54.12
CA LYS A 164 -22.27 26.23 -54.99
C LYS A 164 -21.07 26.07 -55.92
N SER A 165 -20.35 24.94 -55.87
CA SER A 165 -19.19 24.66 -56.74
C SER A 165 -19.44 23.53 -57.77
N VAL A 166 -20.71 23.24 -58.05
CA VAL A 166 -21.16 22.39 -59.17
C VAL A 166 -21.99 23.24 -60.11
#